data_AF-A0A0S8KVQ3-F1
#
_entry.id   AF-A0A0S8KVQ3-F1
#
_cell.length_a   1.000
_cell.length_b   1.000
_cell.length_c   1.000
_cell.angle_alpha   90.00
_cell.angle_beta   90.00
_cell.angle_gamma   90.00
#
_symmetry.space_group_name_H-M   'P 1'
#
loop_
_entity.id
_entity.type
_entity.pdbx_description
1 polymer ?
#
loop_
_entity_poly.entity_id
_entity_poly.type
_entity_poly.pdbx_seq_one_letter_code
_entity_poly.pdbx_strand_id
1 'polypeptide(L)' 'MTISWIEVSQYLLGGISVLQGQTLVLPGSDCGKALYRAMSLEAPEAVDIHMVPYYAWGNRGRSEMTVWLLLR' A
#
# COMPACT_ATOMS: atom_id res chain seq x y z
N MET A 1 2.88 10.58 -6.05
CA MET A 1 1.87 9.51 -5.99
C MET A 1 0.79 9.82 -7.01
N THR A 2 0.56 8.94 -7.98
CA THR A 2 -0.51 9.10 -8.99
C THR A 2 -1.59 8.07 -8.69
N ILE A 3 -2.84 8.50 -8.56
CA ILE A 3 -3.99 7.62 -8.28
C ILE A 3 -5.02 7.78 -9.40
N SER A 4 -5.54 6.66 -9.89
CA SER A 4 -6.64 6.59 -10.84
C SER A 4 -7.74 5.68 -10.33
N TRP A 5 -8.96 5.96 -10.78
CA TRP A 5 -10.11 5.10 -10.55
C TRP A 5 -10.05 3.89 -11.48
N ILE A 6 -10.48 2.74 -10.96
CA ILE A 6 -10.81 1.58 -11.77
C ILE A 6 -12.32 1.32 -11.74
N GLU A 7 -12.83 0.74 -12.83
CA GLU A 7 -14.19 0.20 -12.92
C GLU A 7 -14.46 -0.83 -11.82
N VAL A 8 -15.73 -0.99 -11.44
CA VAL A 8 -16.14 -1.88 -10.34
C VAL A 8 -15.58 -3.29 -10.52
N SER A 9 -14.82 -3.77 -9.54
CA SER A 9 -14.30 -5.14 -9.54
C SER A 9 -15.40 -6.09 -9.09
N GLN A 10 -16.13 -6.68 -10.04
CA GLN A 10 -17.26 -7.57 -9.77
C GLN A 10 -16.88 -8.84 -8.99
N TYR A 11 -15.61 -9.25 -9.05
CA TYR A 11 -15.10 -10.46 -8.41
C TYR A 11 -14.57 -10.22 -6.99
N LEU A 12 -14.42 -8.96 -6.59
CA LEU A 12 -13.88 -8.60 -5.28
C LEU A 12 -15.00 -8.21 -4.33
N LEU A 13 -15.13 -8.94 -3.22
CA LEU A 13 -16.00 -8.60 -2.07
C LEU A 13 -17.44 -8.23 -2.47
N GLY A 14 -18.02 -8.94 -3.44
CA GLY A 14 -19.40 -8.71 -3.88
C GLY A 14 -19.58 -7.51 -4.82
N GLY A 15 -18.50 -6.99 -5.41
CA GLY A 15 -18.56 -5.91 -6.40
C GLY A 15 -18.25 -4.55 -5.79
N ILE A 16 -16.96 -4.25 -5.60
CA ILE A 16 -16.50 -2.97 -5.04
C ILE A 16 -15.67 -2.15 -6.03
N SER A 17 -15.74 -0.84 -5.90
CA SER A 17 -14.82 0.07 -6.58
C SER A 17 -13.43 -0.03 -5.95
N VAL A 18 -12.40 -0.05 -6.79
CA VAL A 18 -11.00 -0.12 -6.37
C VAL A 18 -10.27 1.08 -6.94
N LEU A 19 -9.39 1.68 -6.14
CA LEU A 19 -8.44 2.68 -6.62
C LEU A 19 -7.11 2.02 -6.92
N GLN A 20 -6.49 2.41 -8.03
CA GLN A 20 -5.13 2.03 -8.36
C GLN A 20 -4.23 3.25 -8.25
N GLY A 21 -2.98 3.02 -7.88
CA GLY A 21 -1.99 4.06 -7.94
C GLY A 21 -0.58 3.52 -7.81
N GLN A 22 0.37 4.41 -7.99
CA GLN A 22 1.79 4.13 -7.78
C GLN A 22 2.31 4.92 -6.58
N THR A 23 3.01 4.22 -5.70
CA THR A 23 3.68 4.78 -4.51
C THR A 23 5.16 4.43 -4.50
N LEU A 24 5.90 5.02 -3.55
CA LEU A 24 7.32 4.74 -3.35
C LEU A 24 7.53 3.96 -2.05
N VAL A 25 8.31 2.89 -2.12
CA VAL A 25 8.75 2.10 -0.97
C VAL A 25 10.21 2.37 -0.71
N LEU A 26 10.55 2.67 0.55
CA LEU A 26 11.94 2.79 0.96
C LEU A 26 12.57 1.39 0.97
N PRO A 27 13.78 1.22 0.40
CA PRO A 27 14.43 -0.08 0.38
C PRO A 27 14.62 -0.61 1.80
N GLY A 28 14.04 -1.79 2.05
CA GLY A 28 14.14 -2.48 3.31
C GLY A 28 15.51 -3.16 3.41
N SER A 29 16.43 -2.60 4.18
CA SER A 29 17.61 -3.37 4.60
C SER A 29 17.25 -4.19 5.83
N ASP A 30 17.66 -5.46 5.88
CA ASP A 30 17.50 -6.32 7.07
C ASP A 30 18.12 -5.61 8.30
N CYS A 31 17.29 -5.18 9.25
CA CYS A 31 17.74 -4.49 10.47
C CYS A 31 18.27 -5.47 11.52
N GLY A 32 18.09 -6.79 11.33
CA GLY A 32 18.35 -7.76 12.39
C GLY A 32 17.69 -7.35 13.71
N LYS A 33 18.51 -7.20 14.76
CA LYS A 33 18.07 -6.80 16.12
C LYS A 33 18.30 -5.33 16.47
N ALA A 34 18.84 -4.51 15.55
CA ALA A 34 19.19 -3.13 15.86
C ALA A 34 17.98 -2.19 15.67
N LEU A 35 17.66 -1.39 16.70
CA LEU A 35 16.58 -0.39 16.64
C LEU A 35 16.97 0.88 15.86
N TYR A 36 18.26 1.22 15.82
CA TYR A 36 18.78 2.41 15.13
C TYR A 36 19.94 2.03 14.22
N ARG A 37 19.98 2.62 13.02
CA ARG A 37 21.07 2.51 12.05
C ARG A 37 21.13 3.73 11.14
N ALA A 38 22.20 3.83 10.35
CA ALA A 38 22.28 4.79 9.27
C ALA A 38 21.18 4.56 8.23
N MET A 39 20.59 5.64 7.72
CA MET A 39 19.60 5.58 6.66
C MET A 39 20.25 5.15 5.36
N SER A 40 19.60 4.26 4.60
CA SER A 40 20.04 3.89 3.26
C SER A 40 19.98 5.11 2.34
N LEU A 41 21.00 5.29 1.51
CA LEU A 41 21.05 6.31 0.46
C LEU A 41 20.50 5.80 -0.87
N GLU A 42 20.04 4.55 -0.91
CA GLU A 42 19.39 3.97 -2.08
C GLU A 42 18.09 4.70 -2.40
N ALA A 43 17.83 4.84 -3.71
CA ALA A 43 16.61 5.47 -4.18
C ALA A 43 15.38 4.62 -3.79
N PRO A 44 14.25 5.25 -3.44
CA PRO A 44 12.98 4.53 -3.27
C PRO A 44 12.55 3.84 -4.56
N GLU A 45 11.92 2.68 -4.43
CA GLU A 45 11.37 1.92 -5.55
C GLU A 45 9.88 2.26 -5.75
N ALA A 46 9.45 2.37 -7.00
CA ALA A 46 8.05 2.56 -7.33
C ALA A 46 7.30 1.23 -7.31
N VAL A 47 6.17 1.18 -6.61
CA VAL A 47 5.31 0.00 -6.53
C VAL A 47 3.87 0.36 -6.83
N ASP A 48 3.17 -0.55 -7.49
CA ASP A 48 1.74 -0.43 -7.75
C ASP A 48 0.95 -0.87 -6.51
N ILE A 49 -0.10 -0.12 -6.20
CA ILE A 49 -0.98 -0.37 -5.05
C ILE A 49 -2.45 -0.42 -5.49
N HIS A 50 -3.22 -1.27 -4.80
CA HIS A 50 -4.68 -1.32 -4.85
C HIS A 50 -5.25 -0.89 -3.51
N MET A 51 -6.18 0.07 -3.53
CA MET A 51 -6.89 0.52 -2.34
C MET A 51 -8.37 0.13 -2.45
N VAL A 52 -8.87 -0.48 -1.38
CA VAL A 52 -10.28 -0.87 -1.25
C VAL A 52 -11.03 0.14 -0.37
N PRO A 53 -12.37 0.23 -0.46
CA PRO A 53 -13.15 1.03 0.46
C PRO A 53 -12.92 0.57 1.90
N TYR A 54 -12.82 1.52 2.82
CA TYR A 54 -12.49 1.23 4.23
C TYR A 54 -13.43 0.19 4.87
N TYR A 55 -14.74 0.28 4.61
CA TYR A 55 -15.73 -0.67 5.15
C TYR A 55 -15.47 -2.12 4.73
N ALA A 56 -14.76 -2.34 3.62
CA ALA A 56 -14.52 -3.65 3.04
C ALA A 56 -13.26 -4.33 3.64
N TRP A 57 -12.45 -3.61 4.41
CA TRP A 57 -11.29 -4.17 5.10
C TRP A 57 -11.70 -5.24 6.14
N GLY A 58 -10.81 -6.20 6.42
CA GLY A 58 -11.05 -7.30 7.35
C GLY A 58 -11.81 -8.50 6.76
N ASN A 59 -12.45 -8.34 5.59
CA ASN A 59 -13.21 -9.41 4.94
C ASN A 59 -12.35 -10.40 4.12
N ARG A 60 -11.02 -10.29 4.17
CA ARG A 60 -10.06 -11.19 3.48
C ARG A 60 -9.03 -11.82 4.42
N GLY A 61 -9.32 -11.85 5.72
CA GLY A 61 -8.39 -12.32 6.75
C GLY A 61 -7.55 -11.19 7.35
N ARG A 62 -6.74 -11.55 8.36
CA ARG A 62 -5.96 -10.61 9.17
C ARG A 62 -4.77 -10.09 8.38
N SER A 63 -4.66 -8.76 8.29
CA SER A 63 -3.57 -8.05 7.61
C SER A 63 -3.39 -6.65 8.20
N GLU A 64 -2.26 -6.03 7.92
CA GLU A 64 -2.04 -4.61 8.22
C GLU A 64 -2.93 -3.73 7.34
N MET A 65 -3.28 -2.54 7.83
CA MET A 65 -4.07 -1.56 7.09
C MET A 65 -3.76 -0.15 7.57
N THR A 66 -3.74 0.78 6.63
CA THR A 66 -3.72 2.22 6.90
C THR A 66 -4.75 2.91 6.00
N VAL A 67 -5.36 3.97 6.54
CA VAL A 67 -6.23 4.88 5.78
C VAL A 67 -5.41 6.04 5.20
N TRP A 68 -4.43 6.51 5.96
CA TRP A 68 -3.61 7.65 5.59
C TRP A 68 -2.28 7.16 5.04
N LEU A 69 -1.98 7.57 3.81
CA LEU A 69 -0.69 7.39 3.19
C LEU A 69 0.08 8.72 3.28
N LEU A 70 1.38 8.62 3.53
CA LEU A 70 2.24 9.80 3.56
C LEU A 70 2.28 10.44 2.18
N LEU A 71 1.95 11.74 2.12
CA LEU A 71 2.17 12.54 0.93
C LEU A 71 3.66 12.94 0.90
N ARG A 72 4.35 12.60 -0.18
CA ARG A 72 5.73 13.04 -0.42
C ARG A 72 5.78 13.93 -1.63
#